data_AF-A0A2S0MYV1-F1
#
_entry.id   AF-A0A2S0MYV1-F1
#
_cell.length_a   1.000
_cell.length_b   1.000
_cell.length_c   1.000
_cell.angle_alpha   90.00
_cell.angle_beta   90.00
_cell.angle_gamma   90.00
#
_symmetry.space_group_name_H-M   'P 1'
#
loop_
_entity.id
_entity.type
_entity.pdbx_description
1 polymer ?
#
loop_
_entity_poly.entity_id
_entity_poly.type
_entity_poly.pdbx_seq_one_letter_code
_entity_poly.pdbx_strand_id
1 'polypeptide(L)'
;MPPTPGLIPAHSRATSPLRTAVALGCVLVALAGCGGGSGDTAQPPATNLAAPTNFTVSNLGTFGWSATPGATRYELFVDPDGTGPLEEAKADDYNQATGTGFTYSQAGIQQIAGSLHATASASSLAASLNAYYRLRACDASSCGAFTAAKTYDIVNAISHEFPSGRAPSKFTYGLDGYPRLSKDGLTLAIGQSSPAADSAVYVFMRPSSAQPWQPQTVLRSGKSYFGEKVALSSDGSTLAIQGMEPTNGNVNALTSVVYLYQRNGSTWDQQAYLEAPTAPSACPQPCRAGSIGHLALSANGNLLATSLSFNTPAGVGSTSIGAVVTYVRNGTSWSQQALLETGGKSVDLLALAADGKTLAVNQGAFYLGALSPQTTTLSRWSLPSKMARGASKPAFPLALCTW
;
A
#
# COMPACT_ATOMS: atom_id res chain seq x y z
N MET A 1 -83.53 -12.12 -20.68
CA MET A 1 -83.54 -13.49 -21.24
C MET A 1 -82.11 -14.03 -21.19
N PRO A 2 -81.89 -15.23 -20.62
CA PRO A 2 -80.61 -15.96 -20.61
C PRO A 2 -80.51 -16.82 -21.91
N PRO A 3 -79.57 -17.79 -22.11
CA PRO A 3 -78.44 -18.25 -21.29
C PRO A 3 -77.08 -18.51 -22.03
N THR A 4 -76.08 -18.77 -21.19
CA THR A 4 -74.84 -19.60 -21.24
C THR A 4 -74.97 -20.98 -21.96
N PRO A 5 -73.93 -21.86 -22.16
CA PRO A 5 -72.73 -22.08 -21.30
C PRO A 5 -71.37 -22.52 -21.94
N GLY A 6 -70.30 -22.39 -21.14
CA GLY A 6 -69.07 -23.18 -21.23
C GLY A 6 -68.53 -23.39 -19.80
N LEU A 7 -68.29 -24.65 -19.43
CA LEU A 7 -68.23 -25.20 -18.06
C LEU A 7 -66.95 -24.88 -17.24
N ILE A 8 -67.12 -24.96 -15.92
CA ILE A 8 -66.15 -24.70 -14.82
C ILE A 8 -65.71 -26.06 -14.15
N PRO A 9 -65.10 -26.14 -12.94
CA PRO A 9 -63.69 -26.42 -12.58
C PRO A 9 -63.49 -27.71 -11.75
N ALA A 10 -62.33 -27.85 -11.09
CA ALA A 10 -62.23 -28.59 -9.82
C ALA A 10 -61.48 -27.78 -8.74
N HIS A 11 -62.01 -27.87 -7.52
CA HIS A 11 -61.77 -27.08 -6.33
C HIS A 11 -61.03 -27.86 -5.22
N SER A 12 -60.50 -27.09 -4.26
CA SER A 12 -60.38 -27.39 -2.82
C SER A 12 -59.27 -28.37 -2.38
N ARG A 13 -58.67 -28.28 -1.18
CA ARG A 13 -59.23 -27.89 0.12
C ARG A 13 -58.12 -27.56 1.13
N ALA A 14 -58.43 -26.65 2.04
CA ALA A 14 -57.70 -26.36 3.28
C ALA A 14 -57.78 -27.51 4.29
N THR A 15 -56.85 -27.55 5.27
CA THR A 15 -57.11 -27.36 6.73
C THR A 15 -55.91 -27.79 7.57
N SER A 16 -55.51 -26.94 8.53
CA SER A 16 -54.66 -27.27 9.69
C SER A 16 -55.34 -28.25 10.65
N PRO A 17 -54.60 -28.82 11.62
CA PRO A 17 -55.00 -28.56 13.00
C PRO A 17 -53.84 -28.28 13.97
N LEU A 18 -54.27 -27.77 15.12
CA LEU A 18 -53.59 -27.17 16.25
C LEU A 18 -53.27 -28.21 17.35
N ARG A 19 -52.41 -27.82 18.31
CA ARG A 19 -52.12 -28.40 19.66
C ARG A 19 -51.00 -29.46 19.66
N THR A 20 -50.00 -29.44 20.54
CA THR A 20 -50.09 -29.35 22.01
C THR A 20 -48.73 -28.94 22.60
N ALA A 21 -48.74 -28.16 23.68
CA ALA A 21 -47.57 -27.80 24.48
C ALA A 21 -47.13 -28.97 25.40
N VAL A 22 -45.83 -29.16 25.58
CA VAL A 22 -45.24 -29.79 26.77
C VAL A 22 -44.03 -28.97 27.20
N ALA A 23 -44.14 -28.39 28.38
CA ALA A 23 -43.03 -27.85 29.16
C ALA A 23 -42.28 -29.01 29.82
N LEU A 24 -40.95 -28.96 29.84
CA LEU A 24 -40.14 -29.71 30.80
C LEU A 24 -38.97 -28.84 31.24
N GLY A 25 -39.07 -28.38 32.48
CA GLY A 25 -38.02 -27.70 33.20
C GLY A 25 -37.02 -28.67 33.82
N CYS A 26 -35.82 -28.12 34.03
CA CYS A 26 -34.84 -28.37 35.07
C CYS A 26 -34.65 -29.80 35.63
N VAL A 27 -33.46 -30.36 35.42
CA VAL A 27 -32.68 -30.95 36.53
C VAL A 27 -31.21 -30.56 36.37
N LEU A 28 -30.72 -29.75 37.31
CA LEU A 28 -29.31 -29.62 37.68
C LEU A 28 -28.86 -30.94 38.30
N VAL A 29 -27.85 -31.59 37.72
CA VAL A 29 -27.06 -32.60 38.44
C VAL A 29 -25.66 -32.05 38.63
N ALA A 30 -25.43 -31.52 39.83
CA ALA A 30 -24.09 -31.35 40.37
C ALA A 30 -23.56 -32.75 40.72
N LEU A 31 -22.69 -33.31 39.88
CA LEU A 31 -21.85 -34.43 40.29
C LEU A 31 -20.62 -33.86 40.99
N ALA A 32 -20.73 -33.74 42.31
CA ALA A 32 -19.58 -33.72 43.20
C ALA A 32 -18.92 -35.11 43.15
N GLY A 33 -18.00 -35.30 42.22
CA GLY A 33 -17.08 -36.42 42.21
C GLY A 33 -15.92 -36.16 43.17
N CYS A 34 -16.06 -36.58 44.43
CA CYS A 34 -14.91 -36.88 45.27
C CYS A 34 -14.27 -38.16 44.73
N GLY A 35 -13.33 -38.00 43.80
CA GLY A 35 -12.46 -39.05 43.29
C GLY A 35 -11.01 -38.65 43.52
N GLY A 36 -10.48 -39.00 44.69
CA GLY A 36 -9.06 -38.89 44.98
C GLY A 36 -8.29 -39.90 44.13
N GLY A 37 -7.50 -39.39 43.19
CA GLY A 37 -6.50 -40.15 42.45
C GLY A 37 -5.20 -39.36 42.45
N SER A 38 -4.28 -39.74 43.34
CA SER A 38 -2.89 -39.30 43.31
C SER A 38 -2.21 -39.87 42.06
N GLY A 39 -2.39 -39.18 40.95
CA GLY A 39 -1.54 -39.31 39.77
C GLY A 39 -0.95 -37.93 39.55
N ASP A 40 0.31 -37.74 39.96
CA ASP A 40 1.14 -36.62 39.56
C ASP A 40 1.34 -36.70 38.03
N THR A 41 0.34 -36.31 37.26
CA THR A 41 0.60 -35.75 35.93
C THR A 41 1.23 -34.40 36.22
N ALA A 42 2.56 -34.37 36.28
CA ALA A 42 3.32 -33.14 36.35
C ALA A 42 2.73 -32.16 35.34
N GLN A 43 2.08 -31.11 35.84
CA GLN A 43 1.68 -29.99 35.01
C GLN A 43 2.94 -29.54 34.26
N PRO A 44 2.92 -29.42 32.92
CA PRO A 44 4.08 -28.94 32.17
C PRO A 44 4.59 -27.67 32.86
N PRO A 45 5.91 -27.50 33.06
CA PRO A 45 6.44 -26.36 33.79
C PRO A 45 5.85 -25.08 33.19
N ALA A 46 5.21 -24.27 34.04
CA ALA A 46 4.60 -23.03 33.62
C ALA A 46 5.68 -22.18 32.92
N THR A 47 5.42 -21.85 31.66
CA THR A 47 6.33 -21.06 30.84
C THR A 47 6.48 -19.67 31.48
N ASN A 48 7.67 -19.34 31.97
CA ASN A 48 7.91 -18.08 32.70
C ASN A 48 8.10 -16.85 31.79
N LEU A 49 8.14 -17.03 30.47
CA LEU A 49 8.32 -15.92 29.54
C LEU A 49 6.98 -15.22 29.26
N ALA A 50 6.96 -13.92 29.54
CA ALA A 50 5.84 -13.05 29.18
C ALA A 50 5.70 -12.93 27.65
N ALA A 51 4.48 -12.68 27.18
CA ALA A 51 4.26 -12.35 25.78
C ALA A 51 5.02 -11.06 25.40
N PRO A 52 5.63 -10.98 24.20
CA PRO A 52 6.26 -9.76 23.74
C PRO A 52 5.32 -8.56 23.79
N THR A 53 5.81 -7.41 24.24
CA THR A 53 5.00 -6.18 24.35
C THR A 53 5.26 -5.26 23.16
N ASN A 54 4.31 -4.35 22.90
CA ASN A 54 4.38 -3.39 21.79
C ASN A 54 4.53 -4.04 20.40
N PHE A 55 3.95 -5.23 20.19
CA PHE A 55 3.99 -5.91 18.90
C PHE A 55 3.19 -5.14 17.84
N THR A 56 3.85 -4.77 16.74
CA THR A 56 3.31 -4.02 15.61
C THR A 56 3.60 -4.73 14.29
N VAL A 57 2.69 -4.56 13.33
CA VAL A 57 2.85 -4.95 11.93
C VAL A 57 2.86 -3.66 11.12
N SER A 58 4.05 -3.16 10.80
CA SER A 58 4.24 -1.81 10.25
C SER A 58 4.12 -1.76 8.73
N ASN A 59 4.42 -2.87 8.07
CA ASN A 59 4.31 -3.04 6.62
C ASN A 59 4.11 -4.53 6.30
N LEU A 60 3.88 -4.87 5.03
CA LEU A 60 3.89 -6.25 4.54
C LEU A 60 5.20 -6.93 4.91
N GLY A 61 5.14 -7.86 5.87
CA GLY A 61 6.28 -8.61 6.35
C GLY A 61 7.26 -7.84 7.23
N THR A 62 6.90 -6.66 7.78
CA THR A 62 7.77 -5.92 8.72
C THR A 62 7.09 -5.76 10.09
N PHE A 63 7.84 -6.09 11.14
CA PHE A 63 7.34 -6.19 12.51
C PHE A 63 8.22 -5.41 13.49
N GLY A 64 7.64 -4.95 14.60
CA GLY A 64 8.37 -4.32 15.70
C GLY A 64 7.83 -4.77 17.05
N TRP A 65 8.69 -4.91 18.06
CA TRP A 65 8.31 -5.20 19.44
C TRP A 65 9.39 -4.83 20.44
N SER A 66 9.03 -4.80 21.72
CA SER A 66 9.98 -4.60 22.82
C SER A 66 10.66 -5.90 23.23
N ALA A 67 11.96 -5.84 23.53
CA ALA A 67 12.72 -6.99 23.98
C ALA A 67 12.11 -7.57 25.27
N THR A 68 11.92 -8.88 25.29
CA THR A 68 11.35 -9.64 26.39
C THR A 68 12.47 -10.13 27.31
N PRO A 69 12.49 -9.76 28.61
CA PRO A 69 13.52 -10.22 29.54
C PRO A 69 13.60 -11.76 29.60
N GLY A 70 14.82 -12.29 29.49
CA GLY A 70 15.07 -13.74 29.51
C GLY A 70 14.86 -14.45 28.17
N ALA A 71 14.32 -13.78 27.14
CA ALA A 71 14.16 -14.38 25.82
C ALA A 71 15.51 -14.51 25.09
N THR A 72 15.77 -15.69 24.52
CA THR A 72 16.93 -15.94 23.63
C THR A 72 16.54 -16.00 22.16
N ARG A 73 15.27 -16.28 21.85
CA ARG A 73 14.72 -16.22 20.49
C ARG A 73 13.27 -15.76 20.44
N TYR A 74 12.79 -15.43 19.24
CA TYR A 74 11.38 -15.14 18.97
C TYR A 74 10.88 -16.01 17.82
N GLU A 75 9.61 -16.39 17.89
CA GLU A 75 8.95 -17.15 16.84
C GLU A 75 7.72 -16.37 16.35
N LEU A 76 7.69 -16.11 15.05
CA LEU A 76 6.54 -15.51 14.36
C LEU A 76 5.60 -16.62 13.89
N PHE A 77 4.32 -16.46 14.16
CA PHE A 77 3.26 -17.32 13.66
C PHE A 77 2.39 -16.51 12.70
N VAL A 78 2.06 -17.14 11.58
CA VAL A 78 1.29 -16.55 10.48
C VAL A 78 0.05 -17.38 10.30
N ASP A 79 -1.08 -16.70 10.38
CA ASP A 79 -2.39 -17.23 10.06
C ASP A 79 -2.83 -16.55 8.75
N PRO A 80 -2.83 -17.27 7.60
CA PRO A 80 -3.03 -16.66 6.28
C PRO A 80 -4.42 -16.07 6.04
N ASP A 81 -5.45 -16.52 6.77
CA ASP A 81 -6.84 -16.11 6.55
C ASP A 81 -7.63 -15.83 7.84
N GLY A 82 -7.00 -15.94 9.01
CA GLY A 82 -7.56 -15.59 10.30
C GLY A 82 -8.58 -16.62 10.77
N THR A 83 -9.85 -16.24 10.75
CA THR A 83 -10.93 -17.16 11.10
C THR A 83 -11.30 -18.12 9.96
N GLY A 84 -10.46 -18.21 8.93
CA GLY A 84 -10.67 -19.06 7.78
C GLY A 84 -10.25 -20.52 8.03
N PRO A 85 -10.30 -21.36 6.99
CA PRO A 85 -9.94 -22.77 7.09
C PRO A 85 -8.43 -23.04 7.17
N LEU A 86 -7.57 -22.06 6.86
CA LEU A 86 -6.12 -22.27 6.91
C LEU A 86 -5.64 -22.22 8.36
N GLU A 87 -4.76 -23.16 8.71
CA GLU A 87 -4.21 -23.22 10.05
C GLU A 87 -3.10 -22.18 10.23
N GLU A 88 -3.05 -21.57 11.42
CA GLU A 88 -1.89 -20.80 11.84
C GLU A 88 -0.65 -21.70 11.92
N ALA A 89 0.44 -21.26 11.31
CA ALA A 89 1.70 -21.98 11.32
C ALA A 89 2.86 -21.08 11.77
N LYS A 90 3.91 -21.69 12.35
CA LYS A 90 5.17 -21.00 12.59
C LYS A 90 5.77 -20.61 11.22
N ALA A 91 6.19 -19.35 11.09
CA ALA A 91 7.03 -18.96 9.96
C ALA A 91 8.39 -19.67 10.04
N ASP A 92 8.88 -20.14 8.89
CA ASP A 92 10.21 -20.72 8.81
C ASP A 92 11.27 -19.72 9.26
N ASP A 93 12.29 -20.21 9.96
CA ASP A 93 13.44 -19.38 10.32
C ASP A 93 14.18 -18.96 9.04
N TYR A 94 14.76 -17.76 9.04
CA TYR A 94 15.39 -17.21 7.84
C TYR A 94 16.51 -18.09 7.29
N ASN A 95 16.36 -18.47 6.02
CA ASN A 95 17.33 -19.24 5.28
C ASN A 95 18.11 -18.32 4.34
N GLN A 96 19.41 -18.15 4.61
CA GLN A 96 20.29 -17.29 3.80
C GLN A 96 20.46 -17.78 2.35
N ALA A 97 20.36 -19.09 2.11
CA ALA A 97 20.54 -19.65 0.76
C ALA A 97 19.36 -19.33 -0.16
N THR A 98 18.14 -19.30 0.39
CA THR A 98 16.93 -19.00 -0.38
C THR A 98 16.48 -17.54 -0.24
N GLY A 99 16.97 -16.82 0.78
CA GLY A 99 16.54 -15.46 1.09
C GLY A 99 15.10 -15.37 1.60
N THR A 100 14.57 -16.46 2.18
CA THR A 100 13.19 -16.58 2.64
C THR A 100 13.11 -16.90 4.13
N GLY A 101 11.97 -16.60 4.76
CA GLY A 101 11.70 -16.88 6.16
C GLY A 101 11.77 -15.64 7.05
N PHE A 102 11.60 -15.84 8.35
CA PHE A 102 11.56 -14.79 9.36
C PHE A 102 12.93 -14.56 9.98
N THR A 103 13.36 -13.31 10.00
CA THR A 103 14.57 -12.83 10.67
C THR A 103 14.25 -11.65 11.55
N TYR A 104 15.10 -11.39 12.55
CA TYR A 104 14.96 -10.22 13.40
C TYR A 104 16.30 -9.79 14.00
N SER A 105 16.38 -8.52 14.38
CA SER A 105 17.57 -7.94 14.98
C SER A 105 17.23 -6.78 15.91
N GLN A 106 18.18 -6.42 16.78
CA GLN A 106 18.03 -5.29 17.69
C GLN A 106 17.97 -3.98 16.87
N ALA A 107 16.88 -3.23 17.02
CA ALA A 107 16.66 -1.95 16.33
C ALA A 107 16.92 -0.73 17.22
N GLY A 108 17.10 -0.93 18.53
CA GLY A 108 17.36 0.14 19.50
C GLY A 108 17.45 -0.38 20.93
N ILE A 109 17.43 0.53 21.92
CA ILE A 109 17.41 0.13 23.34
C ILE A 109 16.09 -0.60 23.62
N GLN A 110 16.18 -1.89 23.96
CA GLN A 110 15.01 -2.74 24.23
C GLN A 110 13.99 -2.81 23.07
N GLN A 111 14.43 -2.59 21.83
CA GLN A 111 13.57 -2.62 20.64
C GLN A 111 14.11 -3.63 19.62
N ILE A 112 13.23 -4.46 19.08
CA ILE A 112 13.54 -5.47 18.08
C ILE A 112 12.70 -5.21 16.84
N ALA A 113 13.33 -5.31 15.67
CA ALA A 113 12.65 -5.29 14.38
C ALA A 113 12.75 -6.66 13.74
N GLY A 114 11.65 -7.12 13.14
CA GLY A 114 11.57 -8.38 12.42
C GLY A 114 11.15 -8.17 10.98
N SER A 115 11.61 -9.07 10.11
CA SER A 115 11.29 -9.10 8.69
C SER A 115 10.92 -10.52 8.29
N LEU A 116 9.77 -10.69 7.64
CA LEU A 116 9.35 -11.92 6.99
C LEU A 116 9.57 -11.79 5.49
N HIS A 117 10.52 -12.56 4.98
CA HIS A 117 10.89 -12.58 3.58
C HIS A 117 10.11 -13.70 2.88
N ALA A 118 9.13 -13.33 2.07
CA ALA A 118 8.35 -14.25 1.25
C ALA A 118 8.69 -14.06 -0.24
N THR A 119 8.47 -15.11 -1.05
CA THR A 119 8.49 -14.97 -2.51
C THR A 119 7.27 -14.13 -2.93
N ALA A 120 7.52 -12.99 -3.58
CA ALA A 120 6.46 -12.08 -4.00
C ALA A 120 5.74 -12.64 -5.23
N SER A 121 4.56 -13.22 -5.01
CA SER A 121 3.60 -13.60 -6.03
C SER A 121 2.26 -12.92 -5.70
N ALA A 122 1.35 -12.85 -6.65
CA ALA A 122 0.02 -12.28 -6.40
C ALA A 122 -0.69 -13.01 -5.24
N SER A 123 -0.61 -14.34 -5.21
CA SER A 123 -1.26 -15.16 -4.18
C SER A 123 -0.61 -14.99 -2.80
N SER A 124 0.72 -14.97 -2.71
CA SER A 124 1.42 -14.78 -1.44
C SER A 124 1.28 -13.37 -0.88
N LEU A 125 1.20 -12.36 -1.76
CA LEU A 125 0.87 -10.98 -1.37
C LEU A 125 -0.57 -10.86 -0.88
N ALA A 126 -1.53 -11.47 -1.58
CA ALA A 126 -2.92 -11.53 -1.12
C ALA A 126 -3.04 -12.22 0.24
N ALA A 127 -2.36 -13.36 0.44
CA ALA A 127 -2.31 -14.03 1.73
C ALA A 127 -1.74 -13.11 2.82
N SER A 128 -0.63 -12.41 2.54
CA SER A 128 -0.02 -11.47 3.49
C SER A 128 -0.91 -10.28 3.83
N LEU A 129 -1.71 -9.78 2.86
CA LEU A 129 -2.68 -8.70 3.08
C LEU A 129 -3.85 -9.12 3.98
N ASN A 130 -4.17 -10.41 4.02
CA ASN A 130 -5.26 -10.97 4.82
C ASN A 130 -4.78 -11.65 6.10
N ALA A 131 -3.47 -11.76 6.29
CA ALA A 131 -2.87 -12.55 7.36
C ALA A 131 -2.98 -11.88 8.74
N TYR A 132 -3.11 -12.73 9.75
CA TYR A 132 -2.95 -12.40 11.15
C TYR A 132 -1.60 -12.90 11.63
N TYR A 133 -0.95 -12.09 12.45
CA TYR A 133 0.38 -12.36 12.97
C TYR A 133 0.33 -12.41 14.49
N ARG A 134 1.00 -13.42 15.05
CA ARG A 134 1.29 -13.52 16.48
C ARG A 134 2.76 -13.77 16.69
N LEU A 135 3.27 -13.30 17.83
CA LEU A 135 4.67 -13.45 18.20
C LEU A 135 4.74 -14.06 19.59
N ARG A 136 5.75 -14.90 19.84
CA ARG A 136 6.09 -15.36 21.18
C ARG A 136 7.60 -15.30 21.41
N ALA A 137 7.96 -15.11 22.67
CA ALA A 137 9.35 -15.18 23.14
C ALA A 137 9.68 -16.61 23.57
N CYS A 138 10.90 -17.07 23.32
CA CYS A 138 11.37 -18.37 23.78
C CYS A 138 12.77 -18.27 24.39
N ASP A 139 13.09 -19.20 25.29
CA ASP A 139 14.42 -19.43 25.85
C ASP A 139 14.96 -20.81 25.40
N ALA A 140 16.07 -21.25 26.00
CA ALA A 140 16.69 -22.54 25.69
C ALA A 140 15.78 -23.76 25.97
N SER A 141 14.75 -23.60 26.82
CA SER A 141 13.92 -24.69 27.33
C SER A 141 12.50 -24.69 26.77
N SER A 142 11.88 -23.52 26.57
CA SER A 142 10.47 -23.42 26.18
C SER A 142 10.12 -22.06 25.54
N CYS A 143 8.88 -21.94 25.06
CA CYS A 143 8.31 -20.69 24.56
C CYS A 143 7.19 -20.20 25.48
N GLY A 144 7.12 -18.89 25.69
CA GLY A 144 6.09 -18.22 26.47
C GLY A 144 4.77 -18.00 25.72
N ALA A 145 3.91 -17.18 26.32
CA ALA A 145 2.61 -16.84 25.76
C ALA A 145 2.71 -16.04 24.45
N PHE A 146 1.70 -16.17 23.60
CA PHE A 146 1.56 -15.38 22.38
C PHE A 146 1.10 -13.95 22.66
N THR A 147 1.52 -13.03 21.80
CA THR A 147 0.86 -11.73 21.65
C THR A 147 -0.58 -11.89 21.17
N ALA A 148 -1.38 -10.83 21.33
CA ALA A 148 -2.65 -10.73 20.61
C ALA A 148 -2.39 -10.71 19.10
N ALA A 149 -3.29 -11.33 18.33
CA ALA A 149 -3.23 -11.32 16.87
C ALA A 149 -3.27 -9.89 16.32
N LYS A 150 -2.41 -9.60 15.35
CA LYS A 150 -2.31 -8.32 14.66
C LYS A 150 -2.35 -8.53 13.15
N THR A 151 -3.04 -7.65 12.44
CA THR A 151 -3.06 -7.59 10.98
C THR A 151 -2.28 -6.39 10.48
N TYR A 152 -1.86 -6.42 9.22
CA TYR A 152 -1.41 -5.21 8.55
C TYR A 152 -2.61 -4.40 8.04
N ASP A 153 -2.90 -3.27 8.69
CA ASP A 153 -3.98 -2.38 8.27
C ASP A 153 -3.52 -1.45 7.15
N ILE A 154 -3.47 -1.99 5.92
CA ILE A 154 -3.08 -1.25 4.73
C ILE A 154 -3.96 -0.01 4.47
N VAL A 155 -5.21 -0.03 4.95
CA VAL A 155 -6.16 1.06 4.74
C VAL A 155 -5.79 2.27 5.59
N ASN A 156 -5.31 2.05 6.82
CA ASN A 156 -4.88 3.11 7.72
C ASN A 156 -3.37 3.39 7.64
N ALA A 157 -2.57 2.48 7.05
CA ALA A 157 -1.15 2.70 6.78
C ALA A 157 -0.88 3.72 5.67
N ILE A 158 -1.88 3.99 4.80
CA ILE A 158 -1.79 5.02 3.76
C ILE A 158 -2.41 6.31 4.29
N SER A 159 -1.66 7.43 4.26
CA SER A 159 -2.11 8.71 4.80
C SER A 159 -3.38 9.23 4.10
N HIS A 160 -4.29 9.81 4.89
CA HIS A 160 -5.61 10.31 4.50
C HIS A 160 -5.65 11.85 4.45
N GLU A 161 -4.51 12.47 4.17
CA GLU A 161 -4.28 13.88 4.54
C GLU A 161 -5.09 14.94 3.78
N PHE A 162 -5.92 14.58 2.79
CA PHE A 162 -6.78 15.57 2.13
C PHE A 162 -8.24 15.09 1.95
N PRO A 163 -9.24 16.00 2.12
CA PRO A 163 -10.63 15.76 1.74
C PRO A 163 -10.83 15.31 0.28
N SER A 164 -9.85 15.60 -0.58
CA SER A 164 -9.78 15.19 -1.98
C SER A 164 -9.46 13.71 -2.19
N GLY A 165 -8.84 13.02 -1.22
CA GLY A 165 -8.44 11.62 -1.37
C GLY A 165 -7.12 11.28 -0.66
N ARG A 166 -6.85 9.98 -0.57
CA ARG A 166 -5.67 9.39 0.08
C ARG A 166 -4.38 9.84 -0.61
N ALA A 167 -3.42 10.35 0.15
CA ALA A 167 -2.09 10.72 -0.34
C ALA A 167 -1.04 9.81 0.32
N PRO A 168 -0.24 9.04 -0.41
CA PRO A 168 0.79 8.21 0.20
C PRO A 168 1.97 9.06 0.75
N SER A 169 2.45 8.77 1.96
CA SER A 169 3.71 9.34 2.51
C SER A 169 4.48 8.38 3.45
N LYS A 170 5.81 8.29 3.25
CA LYS A 170 6.91 7.44 3.84
C LYS A 170 6.77 5.89 3.96
N PHE A 171 7.71 4.98 3.63
CA PHE A 171 8.89 4.77 2.74
C PHE A 171 9.33 3.31 3.00
N THR A 172 9.53 2.41 2.02
CA THR A 172 10.30 1.14 2.20
C THR A 172 10.85 0.61 0.87
N TYR A 173 12.02 -0.05 0.91
CA TYR A 173 12.72 -0.69 -0.20
C TYR A 173 12.25 -2.14 -0.42
N GLY A 174 12.14 -2.59 -1.67
CA GLY A 174 12.03 -4.01 -2.07
C GLY A 174 10.65 -4.49 -2.54
N LEU A 175 9.57 -3.88 -2.04
CA LEU A 175 8.19 -3.93 -2.55
C LEU A 175 7.67 -2.47 -2.43
N ASP A 176 6.84 -1.98 -3.37
CA ASP A 176 6.44 -0.56 -3.42
C ASP A 176 6.08 -0.04 -2.02
N GLY A 177 6.91 0.86 -1.49
CA GLY A 177 6.78 1.40 -0.14
C GLY A 177 5.47 2.16 0.10
N TYR A 178 4.65 2.31 -0.93
CA TYR A 178 3.39 3.04 -0.95
C TYR A 178 2.32 2.33 -1.75
N PRO A 179 1.71 1.24 -1.28
CA PRO A 179 0.57 0.67 -1.97
C PRO A 179 -0.46 1.77 -2.34
N ARG A 180 -0.91 1.81 -3.60
CA ARG A 180 -1.88 2.82 -4.06
C ARG A 180 -3.29 2.27 -3.84
N LEU A 181 -4.14 3.04 -3.17
CA LEU A 181 -5.47 2.60 -2.75
C LEU A 181 -6.53 3.59 -3.25
N SER A 182 -7.60 3.07 -3.85
CA SER A 182 -8.76 3.86 -4.25
C SER A 182 -9.45 4.48 -3.02
N LYS A 183 -10.24 5.53 -3.24
CA LYS A 183 -10.89 6.28 -2.16
C LYS A 183 -11.80 5.39 -1.31
N ASP A 184 -12.58 4.53 -1.96
CA ASP A 184 -13.46 3.54 -1.34
C ASP A 184 -12.71 2.41 -0.60
N GLY A 185 -11.39 2.30 -0.79
CA GLY A 185 -10.57 1.28 -0.17
C GLY A 185 -10.78 -0.12 -0.76
N LEU A 186 -11.32 -0.24 -1.98
CA LEU A 186 -11.67 -1.52 -2.61
C LEU A 186 -10.72 -1.96 -3.73
N THR A 187 -9.88 -1.05 -4.23
CA THR A 187 -8.89 -1.33 -5.29
C THR A 187 -7.51 -0.94 -4.82
N LEU A 188 -6.55 -1.86 -4.91
CA LEU A 188 -5.20 -1.69 -4.42
C LEU A 188 -4.20 -2.06 -5.52
N ALA A 189 -3.19 -1.23 -5.74
CA ALA A 189 -2.08 -1.51 -6.64
C ALA A 189 -0.75 -1.49 -5.88
N ILE A 190 0.07 -2.52 -6.10
CA ILE A 190 1.39 -2.68 -5.49
C ILE A 190 2.42 -2.91 -6.59
N GLY A 191 3.42 -2.03 -6.69
CA GLY A 191 4.56 -2.22 -7.59
C GLY A 191 5.59 -3.20 -7.04
N GLN A 192 6.14 -4.02 -7.93
CA GLN A 192 7.38 -4.77 -7.73
C GLN A 192 8.30 -4.41 -8.89
N SER A 193 9.04 -3.33 -8.70
CA SER A 193 9.99 -2.82 -9.68
C SER A 193 11.29 -3.60 -9.62
N SER A 194 11.85 -3.92 -10.78
CA SER A 194 13.12 -4.60 -10.97
C SER A 194 13.92 -3.89 -12.08
N PRO A 195 15.26 -3.84 -12.02
CA PRO A 195 16.06 -3.37 -13.15
C PRO A 195 15.92 -4.25 -14.40
N ALA A 196 15.27 -5.42 -14.31
CA ALA A 196 15.00 -6.33 -15.40
C ALA A 196 13.51 -6.33 -15.83
N ALA A 197 13.22 -7.10 -16.89
CA ALA A 197 11.91 -7.21 -17.53
C ALA A 197 10.86 -8.00 -16.71
N ASP A 198 11.23 -8.53 -15.55
CA ASP A 198 10.35 -9.23 -14.60
C ASP A 198 9.57 -8.30 -13.66
N SER A 199 9.80 -6.99 -13.79
CA SER A 199 9.01 -5.94 -13.14
C SER A 199 7.50 -6.12 -13.34
N ALA A 200 6.72 -5.89 -12.27
CA ALA A 200 5.28 -6.10 -12.28
C ALA A 200 4.52 -5.11 -11.40
N VAL A 201 3.24 -4.92 -11.69
CA VAL A 201 2.28 -4.26 -10.78
C VAL A 201 1.14 -5.23 -10.49
N TYR A 202 0.96 -5.55 -9.21
CA TYR A 202 -0.12 -6.40 -8.74
C TYR A 202 -1.33 -5.54 -8.42
N VAL A 203 -2.50 -5.94 -8.91
CA VAL A 203 -3.78 -5.30 -8.56
C VAL A 203 -4.62 -6.27 -7.75
N PHE A 204 -5.10 -5.78 -6.60
CA PHE A 204 -5.98 -6.50 -5.70
C PHE A 204 -7.31 -5.78 -5.58
N MET A 205 -8.38 -6.54 -5.34
CA MET A 205 -9.71 -6.02 -5.09
C MET A 205 -10.40 -6.74 -3.96
N ARG A 206 -11.37 -6.06 -3.35
CA ARG A 206 -12.32 -6.69 -2.44
C ARG A 206 -13.72 -6.14 -2.68
N PRO A 207 -14.79 -6.95 -2.54
CA PRO A 207 -16.16 -6.49 -2.74
C PRO A 207 -16.61 -5.44 -1.71
N SER A 208 -16.05 -5.49 -0.50
CA SER A 208 -16.30 -4.52 0.56
C SER A 208 -15.13 -4.50 1.55
N SER A 209 -15.10 -3.52 2.46
CA SER A 209 -14.06 -3.42 3.49
C SER A 209 -14.06 -4.60 4.49
N ALA A 210 -15.17 -5.32 4.61
CA ALA A 210 -15.30 -6.49 5.47
C ALA A 210 -14.83 -7.79 4.79
N GLN A 211 -14.53 -7.74 3.50
CA GLN A 211 -14.10 -8.92 2.72
C GLN A 211 -12.58 -8.91 2.53
N PRO A 212 -11.94 -10.09 2.46
CA PRO A 212 -10.51 -10.21 2.23
C PRO A 212 -10.11 -9.67 0.85
N TRP A 213 -8.87 -9.20 0.74
CA TRP A 213 -8.24 -8.84 -0.53
C TRP A 213 -8.11 -10.08 -1.42
N GLN A 214 -8.50 -9.94 -2.68
CA GLN A 214 -8.37 -10.97 -3.71
C GLN A 214 -7.43 -10.48 -4.82
N PRO A 215 -6.53 -11.33 -5.33
CA PRO A 215 -5.73 -10.98 -6.49
C PRO A 215 -6.66 -10.83 -7.71
N GLN A 216 -6.56 -9.68 -8.39
CA GLN A 216 -7.33 -9.42 -9.61
C GLN A 216 -6.48 -9.69 -10.85
N THR A 217 -5.35 -9.01 -10.98
CA THR A 217 -4.46 -9.15 -12.14
C THR A 217 -3.02 -8.78 -11.79
N VAL A 218 -2.09 -9.18 -12.66
CA VAL A 218 -0.69 -8.76 -12.61
C VAL A 218 -0.33 -8.12 -13.94
N LEU A 219 -0.06 -6.82 -13.91
CA LEU A 219 0.33 -6.04 -15.08
C LEU A 219 1.84 -6.16 -15.28
N ARG A 220 2.24 -6.40 -16.53
CA ARG A 220 3.64 -6.48 -16.96
C ARG A 220 3.80 -5.77 -18.30
N SER A 221 4.87 -5.00 -18.44
CA SER A 221 5.26 -4.39 -19.73
C SER A 221 6.44 -5.09 -20.39
N GLY A 222 7.16 -5.95 -19.66
CA GLY A 222 8.45 -6.48 -20.09
C GLY A 222 9.57 -5.44 -20.12
N LYS A 223 9.36 -4.25 -19.54
CA LYS A 223 10.36 -3.19 -19.43
C LYS A 223 10.94 -3.11 -18.03
N SER A 224 12.19 -2.64 -17.95
CA SER A 224 12.85 -2.38 -16.68
C SER A 224 12.11 -1.27 -15.92
N TYR A 225 12.18 -1.37 -14.59
CA TYR A 225 11.59 -0.43 -13.64
C TYR A 225 10.08 -0.23 -13.79
N PHE A 226 9.37 -1.16 -14.43
CA PHE A 226 7.92 -1.08 -14.53
C PHE A 226 7.29 -1.20 -13.13
N GLY A 227 6.44 -0.23 -12.76
CA GLY A 227 5.88 -0.19 -11.41
C GLY A 227 6.76 0.48 -10.37
N GLU A 228 7.87 1.12 -10.75
CA GLU A 228 8.70 1.91 -9.81
C GLU A 228 7.97 3.16 -9.32
N LYS A 229 7.12 3.76 -10.19
CA LYS A 229 6.14 4.77 -9.82
C LYS A 229 4.78 4.30 -10.32
N VAL A 230 3.82 4.30 -9.42
CA VAL A 230 2.42 3.96 -9.70
C VAL A 230 1.55 5.12 -9.19
N ALA A 231 0.51 5.47 -9.93
CA ALA A 231 -0.59 6.29 -9.44
C ALA A 231 -1.91 5.58 -9.75
N LEU A 232 -2.83 5.60 -8.80
CA LEU A 232 -4.20 5.10 -8.94
C LEU A 232 -5.15 6.27 -8.75
N SER A 233 -6.13 6.43 -9.64
CA SER A 233 -7.18 7.44 -9.49
C SER A 233 -8.05 7.13 -8.25
N SER A 234 -8.66 8.18 -7.69
CA SER A 234 -9.51 8.00 -6.49
C SER A 234 -10.71 7.10 -6.73
N ASP A 235 -11.26 7.09 -7.95
CA ASP A 235 -12.33 6.18 -8.36
C ASP A 235 -11.87 4.73 -8.60
N GLY A 236 -10.57 4.45 -8.49
CA GLY A 236 -10.00 3.11 -8.66
C GLY A 236 -10.05 2.57 -10.09
N SER A 237 -10.28 3.43 -11.09
CA SER A 237 -10.50 3.03 -12.47
C SER A 237 -9.32 3.28 -13.41
N THR A 238 -8.35 4.13 -13.03
CA THR A 238 -7.20 4.49 -13.88
C THR A 238 -5.90 4.26 -13.13
N LEU A 239 -4.96 3.56 -13.78
CA LEU A 239 -3.59 3.38 -13.30
C LEU A 239 -2.63 4.08 -14.26
N ALA A 240 -1.69 4.84 -13.70
CA ALA A 240 -0.52 5.34 -14.41
C ALA A 240 0.72 4.66 -13.84
N ILE A 241 1.50 4.01 -14.69
CA ILE A 241 2.65 3.19 -14.28
C ILE A 241 3.87 3.63 -15.08
N GLN A 242 4.92 4.03 -14.39
CA GLN A 242 6.21 4.29 -15.02
C GLN A 242 6.87 2.99 -15.46
N GLY A 243 7.53 3.00 -16.62
CA GLY A 243 8.63 2.09 -16.95
C GLY A 243 9.81 2.87 -17.56
N MET A 244 10.92 2.18 -17.83
CA MET A 244 12.08 2.75 -18.52
C MET A 244 12.37 2.02 -19.83
N GLU A 245 12.76 2.78 -20.85
CA GLU A 245 13.08 2.25 -22.18
C GLU A 245 14.36 2.84 -22.77
N PRO A 246 15.08 2.07 -23.62
CA PRO A 246 16.23 2.58 -24.37
C PRO A 246 15.85 3.78 -25.24
N THR A 247 16.61 4.87 -25.12
CA THR A 247 16.46 6.07 -25.96
C THR A 247 17.04 5.76 -27.33
N ASN A 248 16.24 5.82 -28.39
CA ASN A 248 16.67 5.53 -29.76
C ASN A 248 17.40 4.18 -29.89
N GLY A 249 16.99 3.17 -29.11
CA GLY A 249 17.62 1.84 -29.09
C GLY A 249 18.93 1.75 -28.31
N ASN A 250 19.43 2.84 -27.71
CA ASN A 250 20.63 2.80 -26.87
C ASN A 250 20.29 2.33 -25.44
N VAL A 251 20.63 1.08 -25.14
CA VAL A 251 20.38 0.44 -23.83
C VAL A 251 21.10 1.12 -22.67
N ASN A 252 22.16 1.90 -22.94
CA ASN A 252 22.89 2.66 -21.92
C ASN A 252 22.28 4.06 -21.66
N ALA A 253 21.23 4.43 -22.39
CA ALA A 253 20.53 5.69 -22.24
C ALA A 253 19.04 5.41 -22.06
N LEU A 254 18.58 5.25 -20.81
CA LEU A 254 17.17 5.02 -20.51
C LEU A 254 16.39 6.35 -20.45
N THR A 255 15.17 6.33 -20.97
CA THR A 255 14.17 7.39 -20.79
C THR A 255 12.93 6.81 -20.10
N SER A 256 12.25 7.64 -19.32
CA SER A 256 11.00 7.21 -18.68
C SER A 256 9.82 7.30 -19.62
N VAL A 257 8.93 6.33 -19.48
CA VAL A 257 7.66 6.26 -20.21
C VAL A 257 6.55 5.94 -19.23
N VAL A 258 5.31 6.31 -19.57
CA VAL A 258 4.15 6.04 -18.70
C VAL A 258 3.13 5.21 -19.44
N TYR A 259 2.77 4.07 -18.85
CA TYR A 259 1.69 3.21 -19.28
C TYR A 259 0.41 3.60 -18.55
N LEU A 260 -0.65 3.89 -19.29
CA LEU A 260 -1.96 4.24 -18.77
C LEU A 260 -2.87 3.03 -18.95
N TYR A 261 -3.36 2.48 -17.85
CA TYR A 261 -4.32 1.39 -17.84
C TYR A 261 -5.68 1.88 -17.38
N GLN A 262 -6.72 1.46 -18.10
CA GLN A 262 -8.10 1.70 -17.73
C GLN A 262 -8.75 0.40 -17.28
N ARG A 263 -9.46 0.47 -16.17
CA ARG A 263 -10.29 -0.64 -15.71
C ARG A 263 -11.56 -0.74 -16.55
N ASN A 264 -11.84 -1.94 -17.04
CA ASN A 264 -13.04 -2.29 -17.77
C ASN A 264 -13.70 -3.51 -17.10
N GLY A 265 -14.66 -3.25 -16.22
CA GLY A 265 -15.24 -4.28 -15.35
C GLY A 265 -14.18 -4.89 -14.42
N SER A 266 -13.82 -6.16 -14.67
CA SER A 266 -12.80 -6.90 -13.92
C SER A 266 -11.43 -6.96 -14.60
N THR A 267 -11.26 -6.38 -15.79
CA THR A 267 -9.98 -6.34 -16.51
C THR A 267 -9.34 -4.95 -16.44
N TRP A 268 -8.04 -4.90 -16.72
CA TRP A 268 -7.25 -3.68 -16.85
C TRP A 268 -6.62 -3.68 -18.22
N ASP A 269 -7.08 -2.76 -19.08
CA ASP A 269 -6.64 -2.66 -20.46
C ASP A 269 -5.65 -1.51 -20.58
N GLN A 270 -4.50 -1.73 -21.24
CA GLN A 270 -3.57 -0.64 -21.53
C GLN A 270 -4.24 0.29 -22.56
N GLN A 271 -4.61 1.48 -22.12
CA GLN A 271 -5.29 2.48 -22.92
C GLN A 271 -4.31 3.35 -23.70
N ALA A 272 -3.20 3.74 -23.08
CA ALA A 272 -2.22 4.60 -23.71
C ALA A 272 -0.80 4.33 -23.22
N TYR A 273 0.14 4.82 -24.01
CA TYR A 273 1.57 4.82 -23.74
C TYR A 273 2.07 6.24 -24.00
N LEU A 274 2.66 6.85 -22.98
CA LEU A 274 3.18 8.21 -23.03
C LEU A 274 4.69 8.13 -23.10
N GLU A 275 5.23 8.53 -24.25
CA GLU A 275 6.65 8.76 -24.40
C GLU A 275 7.11 9.94 -23.56
N ALA A 276 8.41 9.99 -23.30
CA ALA A 276 8.99 11.14 -22.65
C ALA A 276 8.78 12.41 -23.50
N PRO A 277 8.44 13.54 -22.88
CA PRO A 277 8.24 14.79 -23.59
C PRO A 277 9.56 15.28 -24.20
N THR A 278 9.48 16.04 -25.29
CA THR A 278 10.65 16.69 -25.88
C THR A 278 11.24 17.72 -24.90
N ALA A 279 12.56 17.77 -24.82
CA ALA A 279 13.25 18.76 -23.99
C ALA A 279 12.92 20.18 -24.43
N PRO A 280 12.69 21.11 -23.49
CA PRO A 280 12.46 22.51 -23.84
C PRO A 280 13.70 23.12 -24.51
N SER A 281 13.49 24.19 -25.28
CA SER A 281 14.58 24.90 -25.97
C SER A 281 15.63 25.49 -25.03
N ALA A 282 15.26 25.72 -23.76
CA ALA A 282 16.19 26.16 -22.72
C ALA A 282 17.22 25.08 -22.32
N CYS A 283 16.97 23.80 -22.64
CA CYS A 283 17.93 22.74 -22.35
C CYS A 283 18.99 22.62 -23.47
N PRO A 284 20.30 22.79 -23.16
CA PRO A 284 21.37 22.71 -24.14
C PRO A 284 21.42 21.33 -24.82
N GLN A 285 21.49 21.30 -26.15
CA GLN A 285 21.54 20.04 -26.88
C GLN A 285 22.95 19.42 -26.86
N PRO A 286 23.09 18.09 -26.80
CA PRO A 286 22.01 17.10 -26.66
C PRO A 286 21.43 17.08 -25.24
N CYS A 287 20.11 17.16 -25.12
CA CYS A 287 19.41 17.04 -23.85
C CYS A 287 18.30 16.01 -23.96
N ARG A 288 18.09 15.23 -22.89
CA ARG A 288 17.09 14.15 -22.85
C ARG A 288 16.28 14.19 -21.56
N ALA A 289 15.05 13.72 -21.65
CA ALA A 289 14.26 13.41 -20.46
C ALA A 289 14.93 12.31 -19.64
N GLY A 290 14.93 12.50 -18.33
CA GLY A 290 15.47 11.57 -17.34
C GLY A 290 14.37 10.74 -16.69
N SER A 291 14.64 10.35 -15.44
CA SER A 291 13.67 9.58 -14.65
C SER A 291 12.47 10.43 -14.23
N ILE A 292 11.29 9.83 -14.21
CA ILE A 292 10.12 10.42 -13.57
C ILE A 292 10.28 10.32 -12.06
N GLY A 293 10.16 11.46 -11.37
CA GLY A 293 10.20 11.51 -9.91
C GLY A 293 8.86 11.12 -9.29
N HIS A 294 7.77 11.63 -9.84
CA HIS A 294 6.42 11.49 -9.28
C HIS A 294 5.35 11.36 -10.36
N LEU A 295 4.29 10.61 -10.05
CA LEU A 295 3.05 10.51 -10.82
C LEU A 295 1.88 10.90 -9.91
N ALA A 296 0.93 11.68 -10.42
CA ALA A 296 -0.30 12.03 -9.72
C ALA A 296 -1.49 12.05 -10.70
N LEU A 297 -2.57 11.34 -10.35
CA LEU A 297 -3.82 11.33 -11.10
C LEU A 297 -4.88 12.17 -10.37
N SER A 298 -5.71 12.86 -11.14
CA SER A 298 -6.97 13.44 -10.65
C SER A 298 -7.95 12.35 -10.21
N ALA A 299 -8.99 12.72 -9.45
CA ALA A 299 -9.90 11.74 -8.85
C ALA A 299 -10.65 10.90 -9.89
N ASN A 300 -11.00 11.50 -11.02
CA ASN A 300 -11.65 10.84 -12.17
C ASN A 300 -10.65 10.20 -13.16
N GLY A 301 -9.35 10.28 -12.88
CA GLY A 301 -8.31 9.72 -13.72
C GLY A 301 -8.18 10.32 -15.13
N ASN A 302 -8.68 11.55 -15.36
CA ASN A 302 -8.63 12.21 -16.68
C ASN A 302 -7.49 13.22 -16.84
N LEU A 303 -6.79 13.53 -15.75
CA LEU A 303 -5.59 14.36 -15.72
C LEU A 303 -4.49 13.61 -14.98
N LEU A 304 -3.33 13.53 -15.63
CA LEU A 304 -2.09 13.00 -15.07
C LEU A 304 -1.07 14.13 -14.98
N ALA A 305 -0.42 14.29 -13.83
CA ALA A 305 0.76 15.12 -13.67
C ALA A 305 1.98 14.24 -13.40
N THR A 306 3.08 14.55 -14.06
CA THR A 306 4.35 13.84 -13.93
C THR A 306 5.48 14.83 -13.68
N SER A 307 6.38 14.56 -12.74
CA SER A 307 7.63 15.31 -12.65
C SER A 307 8.78 14.56 -13.30
N LEU A 308 9.66 15.26 -13.98
CA LEU A 308 10.88 14.71 -14.56
C LEU A 308 12.01 15.75 -14.57
N SER A 309 13.22 15.31 -14.87
CA SER A 309 14.34 16.20 -15.17
C SER A 309 14.81 16.00 -16.60
N PHE A 310 15.17 17.09 -17.26
CA PHE A 310 15.89 17.08 -18.52
C PHE A 310 17.37 17.27 -18.25
N ASN A 311 18.21 16.38 -18.77
CA ASN A 311 19.63 16.35 -18.46
C ASN A 311 20.47 16.26 -19.72
N THR A 312 21.58 17.00 -19.74
CA THR A 312 22.65 16.80 -20.72
C THR A 312 23.40 15.48 -20.42
N PRO A 313 23.92 14.77 -21.44
CA PRO A 313 24.85 13.67 -21.23
C PRO A 313 26.09 14.08 -20.44
N ALA A 314 26.70 13.11 -19.76
CA ALA A 314 27.97 13.31 -19.09
C ALA A 314 29.03 13.83 -20.07
N GLY A 315 29.84 14.81 -19.64
CA GLY A 315 30.93 15.37 -20.44
C GLY A 315 30.57 16.60 -21.30
N VAL A 316 29.29 17.01 -21.36
CA VAL A 316 28.84 18.17 -22.16
C VAL A 316 28.49 19.41 -21.30
N GLY A 317 28.89 19.40 -20.02
CA GLY A 317 28.50 20.38 -19.01
C GLY A 317 27.16 20.01 -18.37
N SER A 318 27.13 19.87 -17.04
CA SER A 318 25.96 19.36 -16.31
C SER A 318 24.85 20.41 -16.21
N THR A 319 23.86 20.31 -17.10
CA THR A 319 22.61 21.07 -16.98
C THR A 319 21.50 20.09 -16.65
N SER A 320 20.77 20.37 -15.57
CA SER A 320 19.55 19.66 -15.20
C SER A 320 18.41 20.67 -15.12
N ILE A 321 17.34 20.45 -15.87
CA ILE A 321 16.12 21.27 -15.82
C ILE A 321 15.00 20.38 -15.31
N GLY A 322 14.54 20.64 -14.07
CA GLY A 322 13.32 20.01 -13.60
C GLY A 322 12.10 20.53 -14.37
N ALA A 323 11.12 19.66 -14.55
CA ALA A 323 9.86 19.99 -15.19
C ALA A 323 8.71 19.22 -14.56
N VAL A 324 7.52 19.80 -14.65
CA VAL A 324 6.25 19.11 -14.47
C VAL A 324 5.50 19.13 -15.77
N VAL A 325 4.99 17.98 -16.17
CA VAL A 325 4.22 17.81 -17.40
C VAL A 325 2.87 17.25 -17.04
N THR A 326 1.82 17.86 -17.60
CA THR A 326 0.45 17.39 -17.45
C THR A 326 -0.06 16.81 -18.75
N TYR A 327 -0.83 15.73 -18.64
CA TYR A 327 -1.51 15.07 -19.74
C TYR A 327 -2.99 15.01 -19.44
N VAL A 328 -3.80 15.38 -20.43
CA VAL A 328 -5.26 15.31 -20.35
C VAL A 328 -5.77 14.17 -21.21
N ARG A 329 -6.77 13.47 -20.69
CA ARG A 329 -7.49 12.43 -21.41
C ARG A 329 -8.71 12.99 -22.12
N ASN A 330 -8.81 12.69 -23.41
CA ASN A 330 -9.96 12.99 -24.25
C ASN A 330 -10.47 11.67 -24.86
N GLY A 331 -11.53 11.11 -24.27
CA GLY A 331 -12.02 9.77 -24.65
C GLY A 331 -11.02 8.67 -24.26
N THR A 332 -10.43 8.01 -25.26
CA THR A 332 -9.37 7.00 -25.06
C THR A 332 -7.96 7.52 -25.32
N SER A 333 -7.83 8.75 -25.84
CA SER A 333 -6.54 9.35 -26.17
C SER A 333 -6.03 10.22 -25.03
N TRP A 334 -4.71 10.29 -24.89
CA TRP A 334 -4.02 11.16 -23.95
C TRP A 334 -3.10 12.10 -24.71
N SER A 335 -3.11 13.38 -24.34
CA SER A 335 -2.27 14.40 -24.97
C SER A 335 -1.63 15.29 -23.90
N GLN A 336 -0.39 15.70 -24.13
CA GLN A 336 0.26 16.69 -23.28
C GLN A 336 -0.56 18.00 -23.28
N GLN A 337 -0.94 18.46 -22.10
CA GLN A 337 -1.65 19.72 -21.90
C GLN A 337 -0.65 20.85 -21.63
N ALA A 338 0.34 20.63 -20.77
CA ALA A 338 1.33 21.65 -20.41
C ALA A 338 2.67 21.03 -20.01
N LEU A 339 3.74 21.81 -20.18
CA LEU A 339 5.07 21.57 -19.62
C LEU A 339 5.48 22.83 -18.86
N LEU A 340 5.71 22.68 -17.55
CA LEU A 340 6.13 23.74 -16.66
C LEU A 340 7.56 23.48 -16.22
N GLU A 341 8.48 24.37 -16.57
CA GLU A 341 9.86 24.32 -16.11
C GLU A 341 9.96 24.79 -14.65
N THR A 342 10.81 24.12 -13.88
CA THR A 342 11.10 24.48 -12.48
C THR A 342 12.39 25.30 -12.33
N GLY A 343 12.98 25.73 -13.45
CA GLY A 343 14.17 26.59 -13.45
C GLY A 343 15.43 25.93 -12.89
N GLY A 344 15.57 24.60 -13.02
CA GLY A 344 16.76 23.85 -12.64
C GLY A 344 16.69 23.12 -11.29
N LYS A 345 15.58 23.27 -10.56
CA LYS A 345 15.38 22.54 -9.29
C LYS A 345 14.66 21.23 -9.53
N SER A 346 15.13 20.15 -8.88
CA SER A 346 14.36 18.91 -8.83
C SER A 346 13.00 19.15 -8.15
N VAL A 347 11.98 18.44 -8.62
CA VAL A 347 10.70 18.35 -7.91
C VAL A 347 10.87 17.27 -6.83
N ASP A 348 10.73 17.66 -5.57
CA ASP A 348 10.86 16.74 -4.44
C ASP A 348 9.52 16.13 -4.03
N LEU A 349 8.43 16.89 -4.26
CA LEU A 349 7.05 16.45 -4.03
C LEU A 349 6.13 17.02 -5.11
N LEU A 350 5.17 16.21 -5.52
CA LEU A 350 4.11 16.55 -6.46
C LEU A 350 2.77 16.08 -5.88
N ALA A 351 1.79 16.98 -5.82
CA ALA A 351 0.43 16.63 -5.44
C ALA A 351 -0.58 17.31 -6.37
N LEU A 352 -1.59 16.55 -6.80
CA LEU A 352 -2.67 17.02 -7.65
C LEU A 352 -3.99 16.95 -6.87
N ALA A 353 -4.74 18.04 -6.86
CA ALA A 353 -6.07 18.07 -6.27
C ALA A 353 -7.03 17.13 -7.00
N ALA A 354 -8.03 16.62 -6.29
CA ALA A 354 -9.01 15.66 -6.83
C ALA A 354 -9.72 16.17 -8.09
N ASP A 355 -10.06 17.46 -8.11
CA ASP A 355 -10.73 18.10 -9.25
C ASP A 355 -9.80 18.31 -10.46
N GLY A 356 -8.51 18.05 -10.30
CA GLY A 356 -7.48 18.26 -11.32
C GLY A 356 -7.13 19.73 -11.57
N LYS A 357 -7.68 20.68 -10.79
CA LYS A 357 -7.52 22.11 -11.06
C LYS A 357 -6.34 22.75 -10.35
N THR A 358 -5.90 22.12 -9.26
CA THR A 358 -4.78 22.64 -8.44
C THR A 358 -3.65 21.63 -8.40
N LEU A 359 -2.46 22.07 -8.79
CA LEU A 359 -1.23 21.31 -8.67
C LEU A 359 -0.30 22.00 -7.66
N ALA A 360 0.15 21.25 -6.67
CA ALA A 360 1.17 21.68 -5.72
C ALA A 360 2.51 21.01 -6.07
N VAL A 361 3.55 21.83 -6.20
CA VAL A 361 4.91 21.40 -6.52
C VAL A 361 5.85 21.95 -5.46
N ASN A 362 6.65 21.07 -4.87
CA ASN A 362 7.74 21.47 -3.99
C ASN A 362 9.09 21.31 -4.69
N GLN A 363 9.96 22.31 -4.52
CA GLN A 363 11.29 22.37 -5.15
C GLN A 363 12.36 22.76 -4.10
N GLY A 364 12.93 21.78 -3.40
CA GLY A 364 14.00 21.98 -2.42
C GLY A 364 13.55 21.95 -0.96
N ALA A 365 12.62 21.07 -0.58
CA ALA A 365 12.31 20.85 0.84
C ALA A 365 13.41 20.05 1.53
N PHE A 366 13.78 20.46 2.74
CA PHE A 366 14.65 19.68 3.62
C PHE A 366 13.80 18.76 4.48
N TYR A 367 14.18 17.48 4.60
CA TYR A 367 13.54 16.56 5.53
C TYR A 367 13.75 17.03 6.97
N LEU A 368 12.66 17.17 7.74
CA LEU A 368 12.70 17.38 9.20
C LEU A 368 13.32 16.12 9.85
N GLY A 369 14.64 16.14 10.01
CA GLY A 369 15.47 14.98 10.38
C GLY A 369 16.86 15.00 9.74
N ALA A 370 17.04 15.76 8.65
CA ALA A 370 18.33 16.03 8.01
C ALA A 370 19.09 17.20 8.67
N LEU A 371 18.52 17.83 9.70
CA LEU A 371 19.20 18.82 10.52
C LEU A 371 20.05 18.08 11.57
N SER A 372 21.33 17.86 11.24
CA SER A 372 22.34 17.66 12.28
C SER A 372 22.34 18.90 13.19
N PRO A 373 22.43 18.77 14.52
CA PRO A 373 22.39 19.90 15.43
C PRO A 373 23.68 20.73 15.31
N GLN A 374 23.76 21.55 14.28
CA GLN A 374 24.63 22.73 14.27
C GLN A 374 23.76 23.88 14.78
N THR A 375 23.91 24.14 16.08
CA THR A 375 23.46 25.32 16.83
C THR A 375 22.63 26.33 16.06
N THR A 376 21.31 26.16 16.05
CA THR A 376 20.37 27.27 15.90
C THR A 376 19.22 27.09 16.88
N THR A 377 19.02 28.13 17.68
CA THR A 377 18.07 28.24 18.78
C THR A 377 16.64 27.95 18.32
N LEU A 378 16.05 26.88 18.87
CA LEU A 378 14.63 26.55 18.71
C LEU A 378 13.78 27.64 19.37
N SER A 379 13.06 28.43 18.57
CA SER A 379 11.92 29.22 19.04
C SER A 379 10.63 28.50 18.69
N ARG A 380 9.83 28.26 19.73
CA ARG A 380 8.53 27.57 19.71
C ARG A 380 7.53 28.38 18.86
N TRP A 381 6.90 27.76 17.86
CA TRP A 381 5.92 28.43 17.00
C TRP A 381 4.51 28.35 17.58
N SER A 382 3.88 29.51 17.77
CA SER A 382 2.42 29.67 17.84
C SER A 382 1.94 30.35 16.56
N LEU A 383 0.77 29.93 16.04
CA LEU A 383 0.14 30.53 14.85
C LEU A 383 -0.39 31.93 15.18
N PRO A 384 -0.01 33.01 14.46
CA PRO A 384 -0.70 34.28 14.57
C PRO A 384 -1.75 34.44 13.47
N SER A 385 -2.96 34.75 13.90
CA SER A 385 -4.05 35.32 13.10
C SER A 385 -3.70 36.73 12.59
N LYS A 386 -3.94 36.94 11.29
CA LYS A 386 -3.80 38.16 10.45
C LYS A 386 -2.44 38.38 9.74
N MET A 387 -2.51 38.36 8.41
CA MET A 387 -1.47 38.78 7.47
C MET A 387 -1.26 40.30 7.50
N ALA A 388 0.00 40.72 7.69
CA ALA A 388 0.46 42.06 7.34
C ALA A 388 1.53 41.95 6.23
N ARG A 389 1.42 42.83 5.23
CA ARG A 389 2.36 42.96 4.10
C ARG A 389 3.70 43.50 4.58
N GLY A 390 4.79 42.88 4.11
CA GLY A 390 6.14 43.44 4.10
C GLY A 390 7.06 42.97 5.22
N ALA A 391 7.65 41.78 5.07
CA ALA A 391 8.98 41.42 5.60
C ALA A 391 9.40 40.05 5.03
N SER A 392 10.64 39.95 4.53
CA SER A 392 11.26 38.75 3.98
C SER A 392 11.45 37.66 5.04
N LYS A 393 10.76 36.52 4.88
CA LYS A 393 10.98 35.26 5.61
C LYS A 393 11.65 34.23 4.70
N PRO A 394 12.37 33.22 5.23
CA PRO A 394 12.84 32.10 4.42
C PRO A 394 11.63 31.43 3.77
N ALA A 395 11.53 31.56 2.45
CA ALA A 395 10.42 31.05 1.68
C ALA A 395 10.53 29.52 1.60
N PHE A 396 9.53 28.82 2.12
CA PHE A 396 9.28 27.45 1.70
C PHE A 396 8.89 27.51 0.21
N PRO A 397 9.63 26.88 -0.71
CA PRO A 397 9.31 26.94 -2.13
C PRO A 397 8.17 25.96 -2.41
N LEU A 398 6.95 26.36 -2.06
CA LEU A 398 5.72 25.72 -2.52
C LEU A 398 5.15 26.56 -3.65
N ALA A 399 5.13 26.01 -4.86
CA ALA A 399 4.42 26.60 -5.98
C ALA A 399 3.02 25.97 -6.06
N LEU A 400 1.99 26.82 -6.09
CA LEU A 400 0.60 26.44 -6.34
C LEU A 400 0.22 26.95 -7.72
N CYS A 401 -0.11 26.03 -8.62
CA CYS A 401 -0.66 26.37 -9.92
C CYS A 401 -2.15 26.04 -9.94
N THR A 402 -2.97 27.03 -10.25
CA THR A 402 -4.42 26.89 -10.46
C THR A 402 -4.74 27.24 -11.91
N TRP A 403 -5.59 26.45 -12.57
CA TRP A 403 -5.97 26.66 -13.97
C TRP A 403 -7.47 26.81 -14.14
#